data_AF-A0A401TX33-F1
#
_entry.id   AF-A0A401TX33-F1
#
_cell.length_a   1.000
_cell.length_b   1.000
_cell.length_c   1.000
_cell.angle_alpha   90.00
_cell.angle_beta   90.00
_cell.angle_gamma   90.00
#
_symmetry.space_group_name_H-M   'P 1'
#
loop_
_entity.id
_entity.type
_entity.pdbx_description
1 polymer ?
#
loop_
_entity_poly.entity_id
_entity_poly.type
_entity_poly.pdbx_seq_one_letter_code
_entity_poly.pdbx_strand_id
1 'polypeptide(L)'
;MQLRCTPEIEQAMLRPIFQAMEQIYTGDSRGNPFPWFSEIACPVRIATAEQSWPIYKEMADRAAALIPYTSRWTFDGVGHCVAQEAPELMIAAVRTFAARAD
;
A
#
# COMPACT_ATOMS: atom_id res chain seq x y z
N MET A 1 -14.84 -21.59 17.49
CA MET A 1 -14.70 -20.49 16.51
C MET A 1 -14.28 -21.11 15.19
N GLN A 2 -15.17 -21.17 14.20
CA GLN A 2 -14.85 -21.74 12.89
C GLN A 2 -14.63 -20.56 11.93
N LEU A 3 -13.40 -20.39 11.46
CA LEU A 3 -13.08 -19.40 10.44
C LEU A 3 -13.87 -19.76 9.17
N ARG A 4 -14.58 -18.79 8.59
CA ARG A 4 -15.44 -19.03 7.41
C ARG A 4 -14.67 -19.10 6.10
N CYS A 5 -13.40 -18.72 6.10
CA CYS A 5 -12.53 -18.91 4.96
C CYS A 5 -12.20 -20.40 4.85
N THR A 6 -12.69 -21.06 3.82
CA THR A 6 -12.10 -22.33 3.39
C THR A 6 -10.76 -22.03 2.72
N PRO A 7 -9.80 -22.98 2.70
CA PRO A 7 -8.50 -22.77 2.07
C PRO A 7 -8.59 -22.26 0.62
N GLU A 8 -9.62 -22.66 -0.12
CA GLU A 8 -9.83 -22.27 -1.52
C GLU A 8 -10.23 -20.79 -1.65
N ILE A 9 -11.06 -20.28 -0.74
CA ILE A 9 -11.47 -18.87 -0.73
C ILE A 9 -10.29 -17.99 -0.36
N GLU A 10 -9.54 -18.38 0.68
CA GLU A 10 -8.33 -17.67 1.08
C GLU A 10 -7.30 -17.66 -0.06
N GLN A 11 -7.07 -18.81 -0.72
CA GLN A 11 -6.18 -18.88 -1.86
C GLN A 11 -6.65 -18.02 -3.04
N ALA A 12 -7.95 -18.02 -3.36
CA ALA A 12 -8.50 -17.19 -4.43
C ALA A 12 -8.30 -15.69 -4.17
N MET A 13 -8.36 -15.27 -2.90
CA MET A 13 -8.07 -13.89 -2.50
C MET A 13 -6.58 -13.57 -2.50
N LEU A 14 -5.74 -14.44 -1.96
CA LEU A 14 -4.31 -14.18 -1.77
C LEU A 14 -3.50 -14.33 -3.06
N ARG A 15 -3.85 -15.27 -3.95
CA ARG A 15 -3.12 -15.51 -5.19
C ARG A 15 -2.88 -14.25 -6.03
N PRO A 16 -3.89 -13.41 -6.36
CA PRO A 16 -3.62 -12.19 -7.12
C PRO A 16 -2.73 -11.19 -6.37
N ILE A 17 -2.81 -11.15 -5.03
CA ILE A 17 -1.96 -10.29 -4.19
C ILE A 17 -0.49 -10.74 -4.32
N PHE A 18 -0.22 -12.03 -4.16
CA PHE A 18 1.14 -12.57 -4.31
C PHE A 18 1.66 -12.44 -5.74
N GLN A 19 0.84 -12.70 -6.76
CA GLN A 19 1.23 -12.50 -8.16
C GLN A 19 1.59 -11.03 -8.45
N ALA A 20 0.84 -10.10 -7.86
CA ALA A 20 1.10 -8.67 -8.00
C ALA A 20 2.44 -8.28 -7.37
N MET A 21 2.75 -8.85 -6.21
CA MET A 21 4.03 -8.65 -5.54
C MET A 21 5.20 -9.25 -6.32
N GLU A 22 5.03 -10.45 -6.88
CA GLU A 22 6.02 -11.15 -7.70
C GLU A 22 6.12 -10.58 -9.12
N GLN A 23 5.33 -9.54 -9.46
CA GLN A 23 5.32 -8.90 -10.78
C GLN A 23 4.89 -9.83 -11.93
N ILE A 24 4.17 -10.89 -11.61
CA ILE A 24 3.62 -11.86 -12.58
C ILE A 24 2.11 -11.71 -12.77
N TYR A 25 1.47 -10.79 -12.04
CA TYR A 25 0.05 -10.50 -12.21
C TYR A 25 -0.22 -9.82 -13.55
N THR A 26 -1.01 -10.49 -14.39
CA THR A 26 -1.36 -10.01 -15.73
C THR A 26 -2.66 -9.21 -15.76
N GLY A 27 -3.38 -9.11 -14.64
CA GLY A 27 -4.73 -8.55 -14.60
C GLY A 27 -5.82 -9.63 -14.55
N ASP A 28 -7.01 -9.24 -14.08
CA ASP A 28 -8.23 -10.03 -14.15
C ASP A 28 -9.24 -9.37 -15.11
N SER A 29 -10.53 -9.70 -15.02
CA SER A 29 -11.58 -9.08 -15.83
C SER A 29 -11.69 -7.56 -15.67
N ARG A 30 -11.08 -6.98 -14.63
CA ARG A 30 -11.00 -5.54 -14.36
C ARG A 30 -9.70 -4.92 -14.90
N GLY A 31 -8.78 -5.72 -15.42
CA GLY A 31 -7.48 -5.29 -15.95
C GLY A 31 -6.33 -5.35 -14.93
N ASN A 32 -5.16 -4.91 -15.37
CA ASN A 32 -3.97 -4.74 -14.53
C ASN A 32 -3.82 -3.25 -14.16
N PRO A 33 -3.85 -2.86 -12.88
CA PRO A 33 -3.74 -1.46 -12.48
C PRO A 33 -2.30 -0.92 -12.51
N PHE A 34 -1.27 -1.78 -12.52
CA PHE A 34 0.12 -1.35 -12.38
C PHE A 34 0.64 -0.45 -13.52
N PRO A 35 0.28 -0.67 -14.80
CA PRO A 35 0.64 0.26 -15.87
C PRO A 35 0.19 1.71 -15.59
N TRP A 36 -1.00 1.90 -15.02
CA TRP A 36 -1.55 3.23 -14.72
C TRP A 36 -0.80 3.96 -13.61
N PHE A 37 0.00 3.28 -12.77
CA PHE A 37 0.80 3.95 -11.76
C PHE A 37 1.83 4.89 -12.39
N SER A 38 2.36 4.52 -13.56
CA SER A 38 3.28 5.38 -14.31
C SER A 38 2.63 6.64 -14.88
N GLU A 39 1.30 6.66 -14.99
CA GLU A 39 0.51 7.78 -15.50
C GLU A 39 0.13 8.79 -14.41
N ILE A 40 0.39 8.48 -13.13
CA ILE A 40 0.09 9.38 -12.00
C ILE A 40 1.05 10.58 -12.05
N ALA A 41 0.50 11.72 -12.47
CA ALA A 41 1.26 12.96 -12.66
C ALA A 41 1.33 13.87 -11.43
N CYS A 42 0.48 13.65 -10.42
CA CYS A 42 0.51 14.46 -9.20
C CYS A 42 1.53 13.91 -8.17
N PRO A 43 2.02 14.75 -7.24
CA PRO A 43 2.83 14.27 -6.13
C PRO A 43 2.10 13.20 -5.32
N VAL A 44 2.81 12.14 -4.96
CA VAL A 44 2.29 11.05 -4.12
C VAL A 44 3.21 10.85 -2.92
N ARG A 45 2.63 10.59 -1.74
CA ARG A 45 3.38 10.15 -0.56
C ARG A 45 2.95 8.75 -0.16
N ILE A 46 3.89 7.82 -0.20
CA ILE A 46 3.69 6.46 0.27
C ILE A 46 4.10 6.43 1.75
N ALA A 47 3.12 6.26 2.62
CA ALA A 47 3.31 6.20 4.06
C ALA A 47 3.25 4.75 4.56
N THR A 48 4.24 4.35 5.35
CA THR A 48 4.33 2.99 5.93
C THR A 48 4.47 3.07 7.44
N ALA A 49 3.98 2.06 8.17
CA ALA A 49 4.17 1.96 9.61
C ALA A 49 5.24 0.92 9.94
N GLU A 50 6.14 1.22 10.89
CA GLU A 50 7.30 0.38 11.19
C GLU A 50 6.91 -1.06 11.54
N GLN A 51 5.86 -1.23 12.35
CA GLN A 51 5.39 -2.51 12.86
C GLN A 51 4.36 -3.19 11.92
N SER A 52 4.13 -2.63 10.72
CA SER A 52 3.38 -3.35 9.69
C SER A 52 4.08 -4.64 9.30
N TRP A 53 3.29 -5.65 8.92
CA TRP A 53 3.85 -6.90 8.41
C TRP A 53 4.73 -6.65 7.18
N PRO A 54 5.82 -7.43 7.00
CA PRO A 54 6.80 -7.20 5.93
C PRO A 54 6.17 -7.10 4.53
N ILE A 55 5.09 -7.83 4.29
CA ILE A 55 4.34 -7.84 3.03
C ILE A 55 3.94 -6.44 2.55
N TYR A 56 3.59 -5.55 3.47
CA TYR A 56 3.15 -4.19 3.12
C TYR A 56 4.32 -3.29 2.71
N LYS A 57 5.54 -3.59 3.18
CA LYS A 57 6.75 -2.88 2.75
C LYS A 57 7.07 -3.22 1.29
N GLU A 58 6.98 -4.49 0.91
CA GLU A 58 7.14 -4.93 -0.49
C GLU A 58 6.12 -4.25 -1.42
N MET A 59 4.85 -4.16 -0.99
CA MET A 59 3.81 -3.45 -1.76
C MET A 59 4.11 -1.96 -1.90
N ALA A 60 4.55 -1.31 -0.82
CA ALA A 60 4.93 0.10 -0.82
C ALA A 60 6.14 0.36 -1.72
N ASP A 61 7.12 -0.54 -1.71
CA ASP A 61 8.32 -0.47 -2.55
C ASP A 61 8.00 -0.63 -4.02
N ARG A 62 7.08 -1.54 -4.35
CA ARG A 62 6.58 -1.68 -5.72
C ARG A 62 5.86 -0.42 -6.19
N ALA A 63 4.98 0.16 -5.38
CA ALA A 63 4.28 1.39 -5.73
C ALA A 63 5.27 2.55 -5.94
N ALA A 64 6.28 2.68 -5.08
CA ALA A 64 7.29 3.72 -5.19
C ALA A 64 8.15 3.61 -6.45
N ALA A 65 8.43 2.37 -6.88
CA ALA A 65 9.19 2.12 -8.10
C ALA A 65 8.42 2.45 -9.39
N LEU A 66 7.08 2.44 -9.35
CA LEU A 66 6.23 2.63 -10.53
C LEU A 66 5.67 4.06 -10.66
N ILE A 67 5.46 4.76 -9.55
CA ILE A 67 4.86 6.10 -9.55
C ILE A 67 5.98 7.16 -9.66
N PRO A 68 5.96 8.05 -10.68
CA PRO A 68 7.08 8.95 -10.96
C PRO A 68 7.41 9.96 -9.85
N TYR A 69 6.40 10.52 -9.19
CA TYR A 69 6.56 11.64 -8.26
C TYR A 69 6.32 11.22 -6.80
N THR A 70 6.96 10.13 -6.38
CA THR A 70 6.78 9.60 -5.02
C THR A 70 7.72 10.20 -3.98
N SER A 71 7.19 10.36 -2.78
CA SER A 71 7.93 10.57 -1.54
C SER A 71 7.58 9.50 -0.52
N ARG A 72 8.44 9.29 0.48
CA ARG A 72 8.23 8.33 1.55
C ARG A 72 7.93 9.01 2.88
N TRP A 73 7.19 8.31 3.71
CA TRP A 73 6.97 8.66 5.12
C TRP A 73 6.88 7.39 5.95
N THR A 74 7.54 7.38 7.10
CA THR A 74 7.49 6.24 8.02
C THR A 74 6.90 6.70 9.35
N PHE A 75 5.97 5.91 9.88
CA PHE A 75 5.49 6.05 11.24
C PHE A 75 6.26 5.09 12.14
N ASP A 76 7.14 5.63 12.97
CA ASP A 76 7.97 4.87 13.89
C ASP A 76 7.13 4.36 15.07
N GLY A 77 7.33 3.11 15.46
CA GLY A 77 6.66 2.49 16.61
C GLY A 77 5.15 2.24 16.47
N VAL A 78 4.55 2.40 15.28
CA VAL A 78 3.11 2.22 15.06
C VAL A 78 2.82 0.97 14.22
N GLY A 79 1.69 0.32 14.51
CA GLY A 79 1.14 -0.80 13.74
C GLY A 79 0.46 -0.38 12.45
N HIS A 80 -0.11 -1.37 11.75
CA HIS A 80 -0.66 -1.19 10.40
C HIS A 80 -1.80 -0.18 10.35
N CYS A 81 -2.61 -0.10 11.43
CA CYS A 81 -3.80 0.72 11.47
C CYS A 81 -3.51 2.11 12.08
N VAL A 82 -2.52 2.83 11.54
CA VAL A 82 -2.03 4.13 12.07
C VAL A 82 -3.16 5.12 12.37
N ALA A 83 -4.16 5.23 11.50
CA ALA A 83 -5.29 6.15 11.71
C ALA A 83 -6.13 5.83 12.96
N GLN A 84 -6.13 4.56 13.41
CA GLN A 84 -6.84 4.11 14.61
C GLN A 84 -5.91 4.09 15.83
N GLU A 85 -4.65 3.68 15.63
CA GLU A 85 -3.66 3.50 16.70
C GLU A 85 -3.02 4.83 17.13
N ALA A 86 -2.76 5.72 16.19
CA ALA A 86 -2.08 7.00 16.40
C ALA A 86 -2.66 8.10 15.49
N PRO A 87 -3.95 8.46 15.65
CA PRO A 87 -4.65 9.41 14.76
C PRO A 87 -3.95 10.77 14.65
N GLU A 88 -3.34 11.26 15.73
CA GLU A 88 -2.62 12.54 15.74
C GLU A 88 -1.39 12.53 14.82
N LEU A 89 -0.66 11.41 14.77
CA LEU A 89 0.47 11.25 13.85
C LEU A 89 -0.01 11.22 12.39
N MET A 90 -1.13 10.55 12.13
CA MET A 90 -1.74 10.52 10.80
C MET A 90 -2.14 11.93 10.33
N ILE A 91 -2.82 12.70 11.19
CA ILE A 91 -3.22 14.08 10.89
C ILE A 91 -1.97 14.94 10.62
N ALA A 92 -0.92 14.81 11.43
CA ALA A 92 0.33 15.54 11.24
C ALA A 92 1.00 15.20 9.89
N ALA A 93 1.03 13.92 9.52
CA ALA A 93 1.59 13.48 8.23
C ALA A 93 0.81 14.05 7.04
N VAL A 94 -0.53 14.04 7.10
CA VAL A 94 -1.39 14.63 6.06
C VAL A 94 -1.17 16.13 5.94
N ARG A 95 -1.16 16.87 7.06
CA ARG A 95 -0.89 18.32 7.06
C ARG A 95 0.49 18.65 6.47
N THR A 96 1.50 17.86 6.83
CA THR A 96 2.87 18.02 6.31
C THR A 96 2.96 17.73 4.82
N PHE A 97 2.15 16.82 4.30
CA PHE A 97 2.09 16.56 2.86
C PHE A 97 1.36 17.70 2.12
N ALA A 98 0.21 18.12 2.63
CA ALA A 98 -0.60 19.18 2.04
C ALA A 98 0.17 20.51 1.93
N ALA A 99 0.92 20.90 2.97
CA ALA A 99 1.71 22.13 2.98
C ALA A 99 2.90 22.14 2.00
N ARG A 100 3.21 21.01 1.35
CA ARG A 100 4.28 20.89 0.34
C ARG A 100 3.75 20.79 -1.10
N ALA A 101 2.44 20.79 -1.28
CA ALA A 101 1.79 20.68 -2.59
C ALA A 101 1.46 22.04 -3.21
N ASP A 102 1.86 23.14 -2.55
CA ASP A 102 1.86 24.52 -3.06
C ASP A 102 3.23 24.89 -3.64
#